data_AF-A0A3N5R524-F1
#
_entry.id   AF-A0A3N5R524-F1
#
_cell.length_a   1.000
_cell.length_b   1.000
_cell.length_c   1.000
_cell.angle_alpha   90.00
_cell.angle_beta   90.00
_cell.angle_gamma   90.00
#
_symmetry.space_group_name_H-M   'P 1'
#
loop_
_entity.id
_entity.type
_entity.pdbx_description
1 polymer ?
#
loop_
_entity_poly.entity_id
_entity_poly.type
_entity_poly.pdbx_seq_one_letter_code
_entity_poly.pdbx_strand_id
1 'polypeptide(L)'
;MTNNKNLVEKRNKGNIKNKVLLNISERRDIGKTMVSDKFPITTDSFWFALSSNVIVNPFDFVTVENVNNTKTIGIVKELQTVMIDGLHYHSLFQDHKEDPLFSDAQRPGQMLPAYEITIAKVAI
;
A
#
# COMPACT_ATOMS: atom_id res chain seq x y z
N MET A 1 22.30 71.22 -15.33
CA MET A 1 21.78 70.37 -14.23
C MET A 1 22.01 68.90 -14.59
N THR A 2 23.13 68.35 -14.08
CA THR A 2 23.26 67.09 -13.32
C THR A 2 22.81 65.72 -13.89
N ASN A 3 23.82 64.90 -14.19
CA ASN A 3 24.11 63.50 -13.82
C ASN A 3 23.37 62.25 -14.40
N ASN A 4 24.23 61.38 -14.97
CA ASN A 4 24.34 59.91 -14.83
C ASN A 4 23.52 59.23 -13.71
N LYS A 5 22.95 58.04 -14.01
CA LYS A 5 23.23 56.76 -13.31
C LYS A 5 22.40 55.56 -13.84
N ASN A 6 23.11 54.44 -14.04
CA ASN A 6 22.72 53.01 -13.90
C ASN A 6 21.81 52.38 -14.99
N LEU A 7 22.31 51.50 -15.88
CA LEU A 7 22.67 50.08 -15.66
C LEU A 7 21.61 49.30 -14.86
N VAL A 8 20.92 48.36 -15.50
CA VAL A 8 21.05 46.90 -15.28
C VAL A 8 20.16 46.13 -16.28
N GLU A 9 20.78 45.14 -16.92
CA GLU A 9 20.23 44.13 -17.83
C GLU A 9 18.90 43.52 -17.37
N LYS A 10 17.91 43.49 -18.27
CA LYS A 10 16.76 42.60 -18.16
C LYS A 10 17.21 41.16 -18.41
N ARG A 11 17.59 40.44 -17.35
CA ARG A 11 17.73 38.98 -17.38
C ARG A 11 16.35 38.33 -17.28
N ASN A 12 15.93 37.69 -18.35
CA ASN A 12 14.81 36.74 -18.36
C ASN A 12 15.13 35.59 -17.40
N LYS A 13 14.55 35.60 -16.19
CA LYS A 13 14.48 34.41 -15.34
C LYS A 13 13.16 33.70 -15.64
N GLY A 14 13.27 32.62 -16.42
CA GLY A 14 12.19 31.66 -16.60
C GLY A 14 11.67 31.22 -15.23
N ASN A 15 10.37 31.42 -15.02
CA ASN A 15 9.65 30.82 -13.91
C ASN A 15 9.66 29.31 -14.12
N ILE A 16 10.70 28.64 -13.61
CA ILE A 16 10.68 27.21 -13.37
C ILE A 16 9.66 26.99 -12.25
N LYS A 17 8.38 27.00 -12.62
CA LYS A 17 7.35 26.29 -11.88
C LYS A 17 7.65 24.80 -12.07
N ASN A 18 8.72 24.31 -11.45
CA ASN A 18 8.77 22.92 -11.02
C ASN A 18 7.76 22.81 -9.88
N LYS A 19 6.48 22.89 -10.23
CA LYS A 19 5.43 22.24 -9.47
C LYS A 19 5.78 20.78 -9.64
N VAL A 20 6.64 20.27 -8.75
CA VAL A 20 6.71 18.84 -8.49
C VAL A 20 5.27 18.47 -8.24
N LEU A 21 4.64 17.87 -9.25
CA LEU A 21 3.35 17.26 -9.11
C LEU A 21 3.65 16.04 -8.24
N LEU A 22 3.75 16.26 -6.93
CA LEU A 22 3.42 15.21 -5.99
C LEU A 22 1.99 14.90 -6.35
N ASN A 23 1.82 13.89 -7.20
CA ASN A 23 0.58 13.18 -7.26
C ASN A 23 0.45 12.60 -5.86
N ILE A 24 -0.08 13.40 -4.93
CA ILE A 24 -0.66 12.96 -3.69
C ILE A 24 -1.90 12.19 -4.16
N SER A 25 -1.63 11.05 -4.79
CA SER A 25 -2.62 10.08 -5.18
C SER A 25 -3.36 9.84 -3.90
N GLU A 26 -4.68 9.94 -3.96
CA GLU A 26 -5.54 9.55 -2.86
C GLU A 26 -4.92 8.37 -2.14
N ARG A 27 -4.76 8.52 -0.84
CA ARG A 27 -4.00 7.61 0.00
C ARG A 27 -4.52 6.20 -0.24
N ARG A 28 -3.84 5.48 -1.12
CA ARG A 28 -4.32 4.20 -1.61
C ARG A 28 -3.85 3.17 -0.61
N ASP A 29 -4.80 2.58 0.10
CA ASP A 29 -4.52 1.42 0.93
C ASP A 29 -3.93 0.33 0.04
N ILE A 30 -2.72 -0.11 0.40
CA ILE A 30 -1.95 -1.07 -0.41
C ILE A 30 -2.20 -2.53 0.00
N GLY A 31 -2.93 -2.74 1.08
CA GLY A 31 -3.13 -4.04 1.68
C GLY A 31 -3.65 -3.99 3.11
N LYS A 32 -3.81 -5.17 3.73
CA LYS A 32 -4.19 -5.32 5.15
C LYS A 32 -3.19 -6.22 5.87
N THR A 33 -2.89 -5.90 7.13
CA THR A 33 -2.09 -6.76 8.01
C THR A 33 -2.79 -8.11 8.21
N MET A 34 -2.03 -9.20 8.24
CA MET A 34 -2.54 -10.55 8.50
C MET A 34 -1.79 -11.22 9.64
N VAL A 35 -2.46 -12.17 10.30
CA VAL A 35 -1.88 -13.00 11.34
C VAL A 35 -2.38 -14.43 11.20
N SER A 36 -1.47 -15.40 11.33
CA SER A 36 -1.79 -16.82 11.45
C SER A 36 -0.62 -17.56 12.12
N ASP A 37 -0.80 -18.84 12.44
CA ASP A 37 0.28 -19.68 12.98
C ASP A 37 1.49 -19.77 12.04
N LYS A 38 1.26 -19.69 10.73
CA LYS A 38 2.33 -19.69 9.72
C LYS A 38 2.96 -18.31 9.54
N PHE A 39 2.22 -17.25 9.83
CA PHE A 39 2.61 -15.85 9.63
C PHE A 39 2.41 -15.04 10.92
N PRO A 40 3.24 -15.28 11.95
CA PRO A 40 3.11 -14.59 13.23
C PRO A 40 3.56 -13.12 13.11
N ILE A 41 2.98 -12.28 13.98
CA ILE A 41 3.39 -10.89 14.17
C ILE A 41 4.22 -10.80 15.45
N THR A 42 5.33 -10.06 15.41
CA THR A 42 6.23 -9.77 16.53
C THR A 42 6.46 -8.27 16.69
N THR A 43 7.17 -7.87 17.73
CA THR A 43 7.58 -6.46 17.93
C THR A 43 8.44 -5.94 16.78
N ASP A 44 9.20 -6.82 16.12
CA ASP A 44 10.18 -6.43 15.10
C ASP A 44 9.65 -6.62 13.67
N SER A 45 8.55 -7.36 13.48
CA SER A 45 8.04 -7.65 12.15
C SER A 45 6.57 -8.05 12.10
N PHE A 46 5.94 -7.79 10.98
CA PHE A 46 4.57 -8.20 10.70
C PHE A 46 4.40 -8.60 9.23
N TRP A 47 3.28 -9.26 8.93
CA TRP A 47 2.90 -9.66 7.57
C TRP A 47 1.70 -8.85 7.10
N PHE A 48 1.67 -8.49 5.82
CA PHE A 48 0.49 -7.89 5.20
C PHE A 48 0.19 -8.51 3.83
N ALA A 49 -1.10 -8.60 3.51
CA ALA A 49 -1.63 -9.07 2.23
C ALA A 49 -1.68 -7.88 1.28
N LEU A 50 -1.07 -8.00 0.11
CA LEU A 50 -1.10 -6.96 -0.91
C LEU A 50 -2.41 -7.01 -1.69
N SER A 51 -3.01 -5.84 -1.93
CA SER A 51 -4.12 -5.72 -2.87
C SER A 51 -3.69 -6.10 -4.28
N SER A 52 -4.59 -6.67 -5.07
CA SER A 52 -4.30 -7.28 -6.39
C SER A 52 -3.63 -6.36 -7.42
N ASN A 53 -3.76 -5.03 -7.27
CA ASN A 53 -3.19 -4.04 -8.19
C ASN A 53 -1.99 -3.29 -7.59
N VAL A 54 -1.37 -3.83 -6.55
CA VAL A 54 -0.22 -3.21 -5.88
C VAL A 54 1.01 -4.09 -6.02
N ILE A 55 2.09 -3.45 -6.46
CA ILE A 55 3.41 -4.05 -6.49
C ILE A 55 4.25 -3.33 -5.44
N VAL A 56 4.89 -4.12 -4.57
CA VAL A 56 5.94 -3.66 -3.67
C VAL A 56 7.17 -4.53 -3.90
N ASN A 57 8.34 -4.00 -3.59
CA ASN A 57 9.61 -4.69 -3.69
C ASN A 57 10.27 -4.80 -2.31
N PRO A 58 11.20 -5.74 -2.13
CA PRO A 58 12.13 -5.67 -1.01
C PRO A 58 12.81 -4.29 -0.99
N PHE A 59 13.06 -3.78 0.21
CA PHE A 59 13.61 -2.45 0.49
C PHE A 59 12.66 -1.26 0.27
N ASP A 60 11.42 -1.49 -0.22
CA ASP A 60 10.41 -0.44 -0.19
C ASP A 60 9.98 -0.15 1.25
N PHE A 61 9.69 1.13 1.54
CA PHE A 61 9.10 1.54 2.81
C PHE A 61 7.59 1.50 2.73
N VAL A 62 6.95 0.96 3.77
CA VAL A 62 5.51 0.96 3.94
C VAL A 62 5.12 1.68 5.21
N THR A 63 3.98 2.37 5.19
CA THR A 63 3.39 3.00 6.37
C THR A 63 2.12 2.26 6.74
N VAL A 64 2.07 1.74 7.96
CA VAL A 64 0.88 1.09 8.52
C VAL A 64 0.15 2.07 9.43
N GLU A 65 -1.14 2.18 9.20
CA GLU A 65 -2.09 2.87 10.07
C GLU A 65 -2.53 1.92 11.18
N ASN A 66 -2.30 2.31 12.43
CA ASN A 66 -2.75 1.55 13.58
C ASN A 66 -3.92 2.27 14.26
N VAL A 67 -4.48 1.60 15.28
CA VAL A 67 -5.45 2.21 16.18
C VAL A 67 -4.92 3.51 16.80
N ASN A 68 -5.84 4.41 17.15
CA ASN A 68 -5.52 5.72 17.75
C ASN A 68 -4.65 6.63 16.88
N ASN A 69 -4.76 6.54 15.55
CA ASN A 69 -4.03 7.38 14.59
C ASN A 69 -2.50 7.28 14.71
N THR A 70 -2.01 6.17 15.28
CA THR A 70 -0.57 5.91 15.34
C THR A 70 -0.10 5.30 14.02
N LYS A 71 1.17 5.53 13.68
CA LYS A 71 1.75 5.04 12.43
C LYS A 71 3.02 4.27 12.71
N THR A 72 3.18 3.14 12.04
CA THR A 72 4.43 2.38 11.99
C THR A 72 5.00 2.50 10.58
N ILE A 73 6.28 2.83 10.47
CA ILE A 73 7.00 2.77 9.20
C ILE A 73 7.92 1.57 9.28
N GLY A 74 7.90 0.74 8.25
CA GLY A 74 8.78 -0.42 8.17
C GLY A 74 9.27 -0.64 6.74
N ILE A 75 10.26 -1.51 6.60
CA ILE A 75 10.88 -1.89 5.34
C ILE A 75 10.41 -3.28 4.91
N VAL A 76 10.00 -3.43 3.66
CA VAL A 76 9.67 -4.73 3.08
C VAL A 76 10.95 -5.57 3.02
N LYS A 77 10.93 -6.76 3.63
CA LYS A 77 12.08 -7.66 3.68
C LYS A 77 11.92 -8.86 2.78
N GLU A 78 10.71 -9.44 2.77
CA GLU A 78 10.43 -10.71 2.08
C GLU A 78 9.07 -10.62 1.40
N LEU A 79 8.94 -11.23 0.23
CA LEU A 79 7.68 -11.42 -0.49
C LEU A 79 7.43 -12.91 -0.67
N GLN A 80 6.19 -13.33 -0.48
CA GLN A 80 5.77 -14.70 -0.68
C GLN A 80 4.41 -14.75 -1.39
N THR A 81 4.25 -15.75 -2.25
CA THR A 81 2.95 -16.11 -2.82
C THR A 81 2.34 -17.22 -1.99
N VAL A 82 1.08 -17.08 -1.61
CA VAL A 82 0.34 -18.09 -0.84
C VAL A 82 -1.05 -18.32 -1.43
N MET A 83 -1.53 -19.56 -1.29
CA MET A 83 -2.91 -19.91 -1.59
C MET A 83 -3.76 -19.75 -0.33
N ILE A 84 -4.86 -19.01 -0.43
CA ILE A 84 -5.85 -18.88 0.65
C ILE A 84 -7.24 -19.25 0.13
N ASP A 85 -8.10 -19.78 1.00
CA ASP A 85 -9.49 -20.03 0.62
C ASP A 85 -10.28 -18.71 0.46
N GLY A 86 -11.46 -18.82 -0.13
CA GLY A 86 -12.33 -17.67 -0.36
C GLY A 86 -12.81 -16.96 0.91
N LEU A 87 -12.92 -17.64 2.07
CA LEU A 87 -13.30 -17.02 3.34
C LEU A 87 -12.21 -16.03 3.78
N HIS A 88 -10.95 -16.47 3.75
CA HIS A 88 -9.81 -15.63 4.12
C HIS A 88 -9.54 -14.54 3.09
N TYR A 89 -9.77 -14.81 1.79
CA TYR A 89 -9.62 -13.79 0.76
C TYR A 89 -10.61 -12.64 0.98
N HIS A 90 -11.87 -12.97 1.26
CA HIS A 90 -12.91 -11.96 1.48
C HIS A 90 -12.61 -11.10 2.72
N SER A 91 -12.16 -11.70 3.84
CA SER A 91 -11.83 -10.95 5.05
C SER A 91 -10.65 -9.97 4.88
N LEU A 92 -9.69 -10.30 4.01
CA LEU A 92 -8.52 -9.46 3.73
C LEU A 92 -8.81 -8.33 2.73
N PHE A 93 -9.72 -8.54 1.76
CA PHE A 93 -9.82 -7.65 0.59
C PHE A 93 -11.20 -7.04 0.33
N GLN A 94 -12.26 -7.40 1.05
CA GLN A 94 -13.58 -6.77 0.89
C GLN A 94 -14.12 -6.25 2.23
N ASP A 95 -14.59 -4.99 2.23
CA ASP A 95 -15.25 -4.38 3.41
C ASP A 95 -16.78 -4.48 3.37
N HIS A 96 -17.40 -4.82 2.23
CA HIS A 96 -18.85 -5.00 2.14
C HIS A 96 -19.27 -6.07 1.13
N LYS A 97 -20.41 -6.70 1.47
CA LYS A 97 -21.07 -7.90 0.94
C LYS A 97 -21.36 -7.85 -0.57
N GLU A 98 -21.64 -9.05 -1.11
CA GLU A 98 -22.11 -9.37 -2.47
C GLU A 98 -21.01 -9.75 -3.48
N ASP A 99 -20.18 -10.76 -3.17
CA ASP A 99 -19.57 -11.59 -4.21
C ASP A 99 -20.50 -12.82 -4.47
N PRO A 100 -21.15 -12.92 -5.65
CA PRO A 100 -22.04 -14.03 -5.98
C PRO A 100 -21.35 -15.41 -5.94
N LEU A 101 -20.03 -15.47 -6.15
CA LEU A 101 -19.29 -16.72 -6.04
C LEU A 101 -19.14 -17.17 -4.59
N PHE A 102 -19.16 -16.25 -3.63
CA PHE A 102 -19.06 -16.56 -2.21
C PHE A 102 -20.36 -17.14 -1.65
N SER A 103 -21.52 -16.60 -2.06
CA SER A 103 -22.82 -17.15 -1.67
C SER A 103 -23.01 -18.58 -2.17
N ASP A 104 -22.49 -18.87 -3.37
CA ASP A 104 -22.54 -20.20 -3.96
C ASP A 104 -21.58 -21.18 -3.29
N ALA A 105 -20.39 -20.73 -2.88
CA ALA A 105 -19.39 -21.56 -2.22
C ALA A 105 -19.76 -21.98 -0.78
N GLN A 106 -20.78 -21.36 -0.16
CA GLN A 106 -21.33 -21.78 1.13
C GLN A 106 -22.37 -22.92 1.05
N ARG A 107 -22.69 -23.42 -0.15
CA ARG A 107 -23.57 -24.59 -0.29
C ARG A 107 -22.89 -25.86 0.26
N PRO A 108 -23.60 -26.69 1.05
CA PRO A 108 -23.04 -27.93 1.57
C PRO A 108 -22.48 -28.81 0.44
N GLY A 109 -21.21 -29.20 0.55
CA GLY A 109 -20.53 -30.06 -0.43
C GLY A 109 -19.83 -29.32 -1.57
N GLN A 110 -19.88 -27.99 -1.62
CA GLN A 110 -19.14 -27.21 -2.61
C GLN A 110 -17.75 -26.81 -2.07
N MET A 111 -16.70 -27.06 -2.85
CA MET A 111 -15.33 -26.66 -2.50
C MET A 111 -15.19 -25.14 -2.61
N LEU A 112 -14.63 -24.50 -1.58
CA LEU A 112 -14.32 -23.07 -1.63
C LEU A 112 -13.26 -22.79 -2.73
N PRO A 113 -13.39 -21.69 -3.49
CA PRO A 113 -12.33 -21.28 -4.40
C PRO A 113 -11.05 -20.96 -3.62
N ALA A 114 -9.90 -21.29 -4.22
CA ALA A 114 -8.58 -20.94 -3.71
C ALA A 114 -8.02 -19.76 -4.51
N TYR A 115 -7.51 -18.76 -3.81
CA TYR A 115 -6.96 -17.54 -4.37
C TYR A 115 -5.46 -17.48 -4.12
N GLU A 116 -4.73 -17.13 -5.16
CA GLU A 116 -3.31 -16.81 -5.07
C GLU A 116 -3.16 -15.34 -4.66
N ILE A 117 -2.46 -15.10 -3.56
CA ILE A 117 -2.19 -13.73 -3.08
C ILE A 117 -0.71 -13.54 -2.79
N THR A 118 -0.25 -12.30 -2.92
CA THR A 118 1.10 -11.92 -2.48
C THR A 118 1.03 -11.36 -1.07
N ILE A 119 1.94 -11.82 -0.24
CA ILE A 119 2.12 -11.36 1.14
C ILE A 119 3.54 -10.83 1.30
N ALA A 120 3.68 -9.83 2.14
CA ALA A 120 4.95 -9.17 2.40
C ALA A 120 5.27 -9.18 3.88
N LYS A 121 6.50 -9.56 4.24
CA LYS A 121 7.04 -9.40 5.58
C LYS A 121 7.71 -8.04 5.68
N VAL A 122 7.35 -7.30 6.71
CA VAL A 122 7.88 -5.97 6.99
C VAL A 122 8.67 -6.03 8.29
N ALA A 123 9.87 -5.47 8.28
CA ALA A 123 10.66 -5.22 9.48
C ALA A 123 10.48 -3.76 9.92
N ILE A 124 10.45 -3.54 11.24
CA ILE A 124 10.33 -2.21 11.86
C ILE A 124 11.71 -1.73 12.31
#